data_AF-A0A7S0D5D1-F1
#
_entry.id   AF-A0A7S0D5D1-F1
#
_cell.length_a   1.000
_cell.length_b   1.000
_cell.length_c   1.000
_cell.angle_alpha   90.00
_cell.angle_beta   90.00
_cell.angle_gamma   90.00
#
_symmetry.space_group_name_H-M   'P 1'
#
loop_
_entity.id
_entity.type
_entity.pdbx_description
1 polymer ?
#
loop_
_entity_poly.entity_id
_entity_poly.type
_entity_poly.pdbx_seq_one_letter_code
_entity_poly.pdbx_strand_id
1 'polypeptide(L)'
;MAKPSSHAVVDSGEVPAAGGAAGDPNGFAAGEDGKWNLAEATLAAFPSRFPTLATARKAVRRGEVAVADADGARPTPRRGDFRPSPGSRLELIQRVRSNKTEVLDPYPADVPKLVVAYEDDHCAVVVKPEGVATVGASRKFEWTVERMAPYFTRPCVDTPGALARPRPVHRLDQSTGGLLVVAKTRLAATELGRAFENREPRKRYRAVLGGSLGGFFGVPLVSDVSDVSPSERHERKVPYVIDTPLSGKPCVTEWRVVRDAPCDGRYERVTLVDMWPKTGRTHQLRRHAAETLRAPILGDARYARRDGKEAAANEDGLFLWAVELFVPVSAMPWLGPEPENKKETPRSGSENAVGEKGPRRDVLFYDDDENKRWLRVRVDDPPKFAR
;
A
#
# COMPACT_ATOMS: atom_id res chain seq x y z
N MET A 1 13.69 34.30 10.91
CA MET A 1 13.08 32.96 10.68
C MET A 1 14.12 32.07 10.01
N ALA A 2 14.45 30.91 10.59
CA ALA A 2 15.35 29.96 9.95
C ALA A 2 14.74 29.49 8.62
N LYS A 3 15.52 29.50 7.52
CA LYS A 3 15.03 28.94 6.25
C LYS A 3 14.62 27.48 6.48
N PRO A 4 13.42 27.05 6.07
CA PRO A 4 13.01 25.65 6.20
C PRO A 4 14.06 24.76 5.53
N SER A 5 14.40 23.64 6.18
CA SER A 5 15.35 22.68 5.63
C SER A 5 14.91 22.26 4.23
N SER A 6 15.79 22.37 3.23
CA SER A 6 15.49 21.90 1.87
C SER A 6 15.46 20.37 1.76
N HIS A 7 15.71 19.67 2.86
CA HIS A 7 15.80 18.21 2.94
C HIS A 7 15.02 17.66 4.13
N ALA A 8 14.34 16.54 3.94
CA ALA A 8 13.79 15.72 5.02
C ALA A 8 14.68 14.50 5.25
N VAL A 9 14.90 14.14 6.51
CA VAL A 9 15.61 12.91 6.89
C VAL A 9 14.65 11.74 6.72
N VAL A 10 15.09 10.72 6.01
CA VAL A 10 14.33 9.53 5.65
C VAL A 10 14.75 8.34 6.52
N ASP A 11 16.04 8.24 6.79
CA ASP A 11 16.63 7.19 7.62
C ASP A 11 17.95 7.70 8.22
N SER A 12 18.39 7.10 9.32
CA SER A 12 19.64 7.43 10.01
C SER A 12 20.39 6.16 10.38
N GLY A 13 21.71 6.19 10.24
CA GLY A 13 22.58 5.05 10.53
C GLY A 13 24.01 5.53 10.73
N GLU A 14 24.94 4.60 10.83
CA GLU A 14 26.36 4.90 11.06
C GLU A 14 27.24 4.13 10.08
N VAL A 15 28.40 4.71 9.76
CA VAL A 15 29.42 4.03 8.96
C VAL A 15 29.94 2.83 9.77
N PRO A 16 29.99 1.62 9.20
CA PRO A 16 30.46 0.45 9.93
C PRO A 16 31.91 0.59 10.43
N ALA A 17 32.24 -0.21 11.44
CA ALA A 17 33.59 -0.29 11.99
C ALA A 17 34.63 -0.69 10.92
N ALA A 18 35.90 -0.35 11.14
CA ALA A 18 36.97 -0.57 10.16
C ALA A 18 37.16 -2.04 9.74
N GLY A 19 36.80 -3.01 10.59
CA GLY A 19 36.87 -4.45 10.32
C GLY A 19 35.76 -5.00 9.43
N GLY A 20 34.98 -4.13 8.77
CA GLY A 20 33.77 -4.49 8.04
C GLY A 20 32.55 -4.61 8.96
N ALA A 21 31.35 -4.61 8.39
CA ALA A 21 30.17 -4.97 9.16
C ALA A 21 30.17 -6.50 9.36
N ALA A 22 30.11 -6.97 10.62
CA ALA A 22 29.97 -8.39 10.91
C ALA A 22 28.70 -8.91 10.22
N GLY A 23 28.87 -9.75 9.19
CA GLY A 23 27.77 -10.27 8.37
C GLY A 23 27.46 -9.50 7.08
N ASP A 24 28.32 -8.58 6.60
CA ASP A 24 28.13 -7.96 5.27
C ASP A 24 28.29 -9.01 4.15
N PRO A 25 27.22 -9.36 3.41
CA PRO A 25 27.29 -10.33 2.33
C PRO A 25 28.17 -9.87 1.16
N ASN A 26 28.59 -8.61 1.12
CA ASN A 26 29.40 -8.06 0.02
C ASN A 26 30.89 -7.88 0.36
N GLY A 27 31.30 -8.08 1.61
CA GLY A 27 32.70 -7.99 2.03
C GLY A 27 33.34 -6.61 1.91
N PHE A 28 32.56 -5.52 2.02
CA PHE A 28 33.12 -4.18 1.99
C PHE A 28 33.81 -3.84 3.33
N ALA A 29 34.93 -3.12 3.24
CA ALA A 29 35.70 -2.68 4.40
C ALA A 29 36.24 -1.27 4.17
N ALA A 30 36.73 -0.65 5.24
CA ALA A 30 37.53 0.55 5.12
C ALA A 30 38.74 0.30 4.20
N GLY A 31 39.12 1.29 3.39
CA GLY A 31 40.36 1.21 2.62
C GLY A 31 41.59 1.28 3.52
N GLU A 32 42.78 1.19 2.93
CA GLU A 32 44.06 1.23 3.65
C GLU A 32 44.26 2.52 4.49
N ASP A 33 43.58 3.60 4.14
CA ASP A 33 43.55 4.87 4.89
C ASP A 33 42.58 4.87 6.09
N GLY A 34 41.95 3.73 6.38
CA GLY A 34 40.96 3.57 7.43
C GLY A 34 39.60 4.21 7.12
N LYS A 35 39.38 4.70 5.89
CA LYS A 35 38.14 5.39 5.49
C LYS A 35 37.34 4.58 4.47
N TRP A 36 36.02 4.70 4.56
CA TRP A 36 35.11 4.00 3.66
C TRP A 36 34.89 4.75 2.36
N ASN A 37 34.57 4.04 1.28
CA ASN A 37 33.90 4.69 0.15
C ASN A 37 32.47 5.05 0.57
N LEU A 38 32.01 6.29 0.31
CA LEU A 38 30.67 6.72 0.74
C LEU A 38 29.54 5.82 0.21
N ALA A 39 29.64 5.30 -1.01
CA ALA A 39 28.59 4.44 -1.56
C ALA A 39 28.57 3.05 -0.89
N GLU A 40 29.74 2.51 -0.54
CA GLU A 40 29.87 1.24 0.18
C GLU A 40 29.39 1.39 1.62
N ALA A 41 29.81 2.47 2.30
CA ALA A 41 29.29 2.81 3.63
C ALA A 41 27.77 3.00 3.62
N THR A 42 27.22 3.65 2.59
CA THR A 42 25.76 3.85 2.45
C THR A 42 25.04 2.51 2.29
N LEU A 43 25.58 1.60 1.46
CA LEU A 43 25.01 0.28 1.26
C LEU A 43 25.05 -0.55 2.56
N ALA A 44 26.20 -0.53 3.25
CA ALA A 44 26.40 -1.28 4.48
C ALA A 44 25.56 -0.75 5.66
N ALA A 45 25.38 0.57 5.75
CA ALA A 45 24.55 1.20 6.77
C ALA A 45 23.04 1.03 6.51
N PHE A 46 22.63 0.94 5.25
CA PHE A 46 21.23 0.86 4.85
C PHE A 46 20.95 -0.29 3.85
N PRO A 47 21.27 -1.56 4.21
CA PRO A 47 21.21 -2.68 3.27
C PRO A 47 19.78 -2.98 2.82
N SER A 48 18.78 -2.71 3.68
CA SER A 48 17.37 -2.84 3.32
C SER A 48 16.91 -1.79 2.29
N ARG A 49 17.60 -0.63 2.23
CA ARG A 49 17.26 0.51 1.34
C ARG A 49 17.98 0.47 0.01
N PHE A 50 19.15 -0.15 -0.04
CA PHE A 50 19.95 -0.27 -1.26
C PHE A 50 20.18 -1.74 -1.57
N PRO A 51 19.45 -2.34 -2.53
CA PRO A 51 19.67 -3.75 -2.87
C PRO A 51 21.03 -3.99 -3.56
N THR A 52 21.66 -2.94 -4.11
CA THR A 52 22.95 -3.05 -4.79
C THR A 52 23.81 -1.80 -4.60
N LEU A 53 25.14 -1.94 -4.73
CA LEU A 53 26.07 -0.80 -4.70
C LEU A 53 25.74 0.24 -5.78
N ALA A 54 25.21 -0.18 -6.93
CA ALA A 54 24.82 0.73 -8.00
C ALA A 54 23.70 1.69 -7.56
N THR A 55 22.75 1.20 -6.77
CA THR A 55 21.66 2.02 -6.20
C THR A 55 22.18 3.01 -5.15
N ALA A 56 23.10 2.58 -4.27
CA ALA A 56 23.76 3.46 -3.31
C ALA A 56 24.58 4.56 -4.01
N ARG A 57 25.38 4.22 -5.03
CA ARG A 57 26.12 5.18 -5.87
C ARG A 57 25.19 6.21 -6.52
N LYS A 58 23.98 5.80 -6.93
CA LYS A 58 22.99 6.72 -7.51
C LYS A 58 22.49 7.73 -6.48
N ALA A 59 22.21 7.30 -5.25
CA ALA A 59 21.81 8.19 -4.15
C ALA A 59 22.91 9.19 -3.80
N VAL A 60 24.16 8.72 -3.66
CA VAL A 60 25.33 9.59 -3.44
C VAL A 60 25.48 10.62 -4.56
N ARG A 61 25.39 10.22 -5.83
CA ARG A 61 25.46 11.15 -6.97
C ARG A 61 24.35 12.21 -6.96
N ARG A 62 23.16 11.84 -6.48
CA ARG A 62 22.03 12.77 -6.32
C ARG A 62 22.18 13.69 -5.11
N GLY A 63 23.12 13.40 -4.21
CA GLY A 63 23.34 14.10 -2.95
C GLY A 63 22.23 13.79 -1.95
N GLU A 64 21.77 12.55 -1.94
CA GLU A 64 20.72 12.02 -1.05
C GLU A 64 21.33 11.37 0.22
N VAL A 65 22.65 11.44 0.38
CA VAL A 65 23.37 10.93 1.56
C VAL A 65 24.08 12.09 2.24
N ALA A 66 23.76 12.33 3.50
CA ALA A 66 24.41 13.30 4.36
C ALA A 66 25.31 12.61 5.38
N VAL A 67 26.44 13.24 5.70
CA VAL A 67 27.45 12.71 6.62
C VAL A 67 27.77 13.73 7.69
N ALA A 68 27.85 13.29 8.95
CA ALA A 68 28.53 13.96 10.04
C ALA A 68 29.78 13.15 10.43
N ASP A 69 30.95 13.65 10.04
CA ASP A 69 32.26 12.99 10.15
C ASP A 69 33.00 13.40 11.46
N ALA A 70 32.30 14.06 12.37
CA ALA A 70 32.79 14.47 13.69
C ALA A 70 31.65 14.51 14.70
N ASP A 71 31.93 14.21 15.97
CA ASP A 71 30.94 14.18 17.04
C ASP A 71 30.23 15.54 17.19
N GLY A 72 28.90 15.51 17.16
CA GLY A 72 28.05 16.71 17.24
C GLY A 72 28.00 17.56 15.96
N ALA A 73 28.70 17.17 14.89
CA ALA A 73 28.60 17.89 13.62
C ALA A 73 27.23 17.69 12.97
N ARG A 74 26.73 18.74 12.31
CA ARG A 74 25.49 18.64 11.53
C ARG A 74 25.72 17.80 10.27
N PRO A 75 24.90 16.79 9.98
CA PRO A 75 24.99 16.03 8.73
C PRO A 75 24.85 16.94 7.51
N THR A 76 25.78 16.81 6.56
CA THR A 76 25.81 17.59 5.32
C THR A 76 25.79 16.68 4.09
N PRO A 77 25.01 17.02 3.03
CA PRO A 77 24.97 16.21 1.81
C PRO A 77 26.36 16.08 1.19
N ARG A 78 26.81 14.84 0.95
CA ARG A 78 28.09 14.53 0.29
C ARG A 78 27.84 13.85 -1.06
N ARG A 79 28.82 13.96 -1.96
CA ARG A 79 28.79 13.45 -3.35
C ARG A 79 30.18 12.96 -3.75
N GLY A 80 30.23 12.22 -4.86
CA GLY A 80 31.49 11.80 -5.46
C GLY A 80 32.31 10.92 -4.52
N ASP A 81 33.61 11.18 -4.48
CA ASP A 81 34.59 10.32 -3.81
C ASP A 81 34.83 10.72 -2.35
N PHE A 82 33.82 11.29 -1.69
CA PHE A 82 33.90 11.55 -0.25
C PHE A 82 34.10 10.23 0.51
N ARG A 83 34.98 10.23 1.51
CA ARG A 83 35.33 9.03 2.27
C ARG A 83 35.11 9.27 3.77
N PRO A 84 33.98 8.81 4.35
CA PRO A 84 33.70 9.02 5.77
C PRO A 84 34.52 8.09 6.66
N SER A 85 34.75 8.52 7.90
CA SER A 85 35.42 7.72 8.92
C SER A 85 34.45 6.67 9.52
N PRO A 86 34.93 5.51 9.98
CA PRO A 86 34.13 4.56 10.76
C PRO A 86 33.42 5.24 11.93
N GLY A 87 32.15 4.88 12.20
CA GLY A 87 31.32 5.49 13.24
C GLY A 87 30.70 6.83 12.86
N SER A 88 31.03 7.41 11.69
CA SER A 88 30.38 8.65 11.23
C SER A 88 28.87 8.45 11.08
N ARG A 89 28.08 9.42 11.54
CA ARG A 89 26.63 9.38 11.34
C ARG A 89 26.29 9.64 9.88
N LEU A 90 25.47 8.76 9.32
CA LEU A 90 24.86 8.88 8.00
C LEU A 90 23.38 9.20 8.13
N GLU A 91 22.90 10.10 7.27
CA GLU A 91 21.47 10.34 7.10
C GLU A 91 21.11 10.20 5.62
N LEU A 92 20.07 9.41 5.34
CA LEU A 92 19.43 9.46 4.04
C LEU A 92 18.49 10.65 4.02
N ILE A 93 18.68 11.50 3.03
CA ILE A 93 17.95 12.75 2.92
C ILE A 93 17.25 12.85 1.57
N GLN A 94 16.03 13.35 1.59
CA GLN A 94 15.26 13.62 0.38
C GLN A 94 15.07 15.12 0.20
N ARG A 95 15.30 15.61 -1.03
CA ARG A 95 15.00 16.99 -1.41
C ARG A 95 13.49 17.26 -1.34
N VAL A 96 13.11 18.15 -0.44
CA VAL A 96 11.71 18.54 -0.18
C VAL A 96 11.42 19.95 -0.72
N ARG A 97 11.80 20.24 -1.98
CA ARG A 97 11.34 21.48 -2.63
C ARG A 97 9.82 21.42 -2.82
N SER A 98 9.07 22.22 -2.09
CA SER A 98 7.61 22.26 -2.25
C SER A 98 7.26 22.86 -3.62
N ASN A 99 6.31 22.23 -4.31
CA ASN A 99 5.59 22.90 -5.39
C ASN A 99 4.43 23.67 -4.77
N LYS A 100 3.97 24.75 -5.41
CA LYS A 100 2.70 25.37 -5.04
C LYS A 100 1.60 24.35 -5.29
N THR A 101 0.91 23.90 -4.23
CA THR A 101 -0.24 23.01 -4.35
C THR A 101 -1.32 23.73 -5.16
N GLU A 102 -1.88 23.03 -6.15
CA GLU A 102 -2.97 23.58 -6.94
C GLU A 102 -4.25 23.58 -6.11
N VAL A 103 -4.89 24.75 -6.01
CA VAL A 103 -6.24 24.88 -5.48
C VAL A 103 -7.18 24.78 -6.68
N LEU A 104 -7.96 23.71 -6.75
CA LEU A 104 -8.86 23.46 -7.87
C LEU A 104 -10.28 23.90 -7.48
N ASP A 105 -10.65 25.07 -7.99
CA ASP A 105 -11.97 25.70 -7.85
C ASP A 105 -12.29 26.40 -9.18
N PRO A 106 -13.51 26.24 -9.77
CA PRO A 106 -14.65 25.47 -9.28
C PRO A 106 -14.48 23.95 -9.37
N TYR A 107 -15.20 23.25 -8.52
CA TYR A 107 -15.39 21.80 -8.59
C TYR A 107 -16.20 21.43 -9.85
N PRO A 108 -15.70 20.56 -10.74
CA PRO A 108 -16.46 20.12 -11.90
C PRO A 108 -17.79 19.48 -11.51
N ALA A 109 -18.88 19.84 -12.17
CA ALA A 109 -20.21 19.34 -11.80
C ALA A 109 -20.34 17.80 -11.94
N ASP A 110 -19.50 17.18 -12.77
CA ASP A 110 -19.52 15.77 -13.13
C ASP A 110 -18.47 14.92 -12.41
N VAL A 111 -17.63 15.50 -11.55
CA VAL A 111 -16.57 14.70 -10.90
C VAL A 111 -17.18 13.72 -9.89
N PRO A 112 -16.89 12.41 -9.98
CA PRO A 112 -17.44 11.42 -9.07
C PRO A 112 -16.95 11.67 -7.64
N LYS A 113 -17.81 11.46 -6.64
CA LYS A 113 -17.42 11.60 -5.23
C LYS A 113 -16.29 10.64 -4.86
N LEU A 114 -15.20 11.17 -4.32
CA LEU A 114 -14.10 10.39 -3.75
C LEU A 114 -14.12 10.53 -2.23
N VAL A 115 -14.32 9.43 -1.54
CA VAL A 115 -14.36 9.41 -0.08
C VAL A 115 -12.93 9.35 0.47
N VAL A 116 -12.58 10.23 1.41
CA VAL A 116 -11.30 10.22 2.12
C VAL A 116 -11.44 9.52 3.47
N ALA A 117 -10.88 8.32 3.61
CA ALA A 117 -10.98 7.50 4.82
C ALA A 117 -9.95 7.84 5.90
N TYR A 118 -8.77 8.30 5.48
CA TYR A 118 -7.71 8.81 6.35
C TYR A 118 -6.98 9.92 5.60
N GLU A 119 -6.52 10.95 6.31
CA GLU A 119 -5.69 11.99 5.70
C GLU A 119 -4.81 12.68 6.73
N ASP A 120 -3.52 12.77 6.44
CA ASP A 120 -2.58 13.66 7.11
C ASP A 120 -1.98 14.68 6.11
N ASP A 121 -0.94 15.40 6.53
CA ASP A 121 -0.28 16.41 5.69
C ASP A 121 0.53 15.80 4.54
N HIS A 122 0.85 14.51 4.62
CA HIS A 122 1.76 13.80 3.72
C HIS A 122 1.06 12.81 2.80
N CYS A 123 -0.03 12.17 3.23
CA CYS A 123 -0.79 11.19 2.44
C CYS A 123 -2.29 11.17 2.81
N ALA A 124 -3.07 10.46 1.98
CA ALA A 124 -4.46 10.14 2.25
C ALA A 124 -4.76 8.70 1.84
N VAL A 125 -5.70 8.06 2.53
CA VAL A 125 -6.33 6.81 2.08
C VAL A 125 -7.73 7.16 1.59
N VAL A 126 -8.00 6.89 0.32
CA VAL A 126 -9.28 7.18 -0.34
C VAL A 126 -10.02 5.89 -0.68
N VAL A 127 -11.34 5.96 -0.78
CA VAL A 127 -12.17 4.86 -1.28
C VAL A 127 -12.42 5.09 -2.77
N LYS A 128 -11.64 4.41 -3.60
CA LYS A 128 -11.79 4.44 -5.05
C LYS A 128 -13.16 3.87 -5.44
N PRO A 129 -13.97 4.59 -6.23
CA PRO A 129 -15.18 4.03 -6.82
C PRO A 129 -14.87 2.91 -7.80
N GLU A 130 -15.78 1.95 -7.90
CA GLU A 130 -15.76 0.98 -8.99
C GLU A 130 -15.98 1.67 -10.35
N GLY A 131 -15.41 1.10 -11.42
CA GLY A 131 -15.53 1.63 -12.79
C GLY A 131 -14.56 2.79 -13.09
N VAL A 132 -14.03 3.44 -12.06
CA VAL A 132 -13.03 4.51 -12.20
C VAL A 132 -11.62 3.92 -12.30
N ALA A 133 -10.77 4.38 -13.21
CA ALA A 133 -9.38 3.93 -13.26
C ALA A 133 -8.53 4.63 -12.17
N THR A 134 -7.48 3.96 -11.67
CA THR A 134 -6.56 4.59 -10.69
C THR A 134 -5.79 5.75 -11.35
N VAL A 135 -5.16 5.46 -12.48
CA VAL A 135 -4.31 6.35 -13.31
C VAL A 135 -4.54 5.99 -14.78
N GLY A 136 -4.09 6.85 -15.69
CA GLY A 136 -4.06 6.52 -17.13
C GLY A 136 -5.45 6.41 -17.75
N ALA A 137 -6.16 7.53 -17.78
CA ALA A 137 -7.47 7.64 -18.42
C ALA A 137 -7.44 7.07 -19.85
N SER A 138 -8.39 6.20 -20.20
CA SER A 138 -8.47 5.63 -21.55
C SER A 138 -8.97 6.66 -22.55
N ARG A 139 -9.66 7.70 -22.06
CA ARG A 139 -10.18 8.83 -22.85
C ARG A 139 -9.71 10.15 -22.27
N LYS A 140 -9.59 11.18 -23.12
CA LYS A 140 -8.99 12.49 -22.79
C LYS A 140 -9.61 13.18 -21.56
N PHE A 141 -10.86 12.86 -21.21
CA PHE A 141 -11.62 13.48 -20.11
C PHE A 141 -12.21 12.49 -19.11
N GLU A 142 -11.79 11.22 -19.14
CA GLU A 142 -12.27 10.23 -18.18
C GLU A 142 -11.70 10.55 -16.78
N TRP A 143 -12.56 10.41 -15.77
CA TRP A 143 -12.17 10.55 -14.38
C TRP A 143 -11.31 9.38 -13.93
N THR A 144 -10.21 9.70 -13.27
CA THR A 144 -9.33 8.76 -12.59
C THR A 144 -9.12 9.23 -11.17
N VAL A 145 -8.72 8.34 -10.26
CA VAL A 145 -8.38 8.75 -8.90
C VAL A 145 -7.29 9.83 -8.90
N GLU A 146 -6.28 9.73 -9.77
CA GLU A 146 -5.25 10.75 -9.93
C GLU A 146 -5.81 12.14 -10.29
N ARG A 147 -6.86 12.21 -11.13
CA ARG A 147 -7.51 13.47 -11.49
C ARG A 147 -8.48 13.96 -10.43
N MET A 148 -9.09 13.03 -9.69
CA MET A 148 -10.08 13.31 -8.65
C MET A 148 -9.41 13.76 -7.34
N ALA A 149 -8.33 13.11 -6.92
CA ALA A 149 -7.70 13.29 -5.60
C ALA A 149 -7.43 14.75 -5.20
N PRO A 150 -6.96 15.66 -6.08
CA PRO A 150 -6.73 17.05 -5.71
C PRO A 150 -8.01 17.82 -5.31
N TYR A 151 -9.20 17.38 -5.75
CA TYR A 151 -10.47 18.01 -5.39
C TYR A 151 -11.02 17.59 -4.02
N PHE A 152 -10.58 16.44 -3.49
CA PHE A 152 -11.15 15.86 -2.27
C PHE A 152 -10.18 15.79 -1.09
N THR A 153 -8.90 16.01 -1.34
CA THR A 153 -7.87 16.05 -0.30
C THR A 153 -7.58 17.49 0.10
N ARG A 154 -7.21 17.69 1.36
CA ARG A 154 -6.79 18.99 1.87
C ARG A 154 -5.48 19.42 1.18
N PRO A 155 -5.39 20.66 0.67
CA PRO A 155 -4.13 21.21 0.19
C PRO A 155 -3.06 21.13 1.28
N CYS A 156 -1.82 20.81 0.90
CA CYS A 156 -0.68 20.91 1.79
C CYS A 156 -0.35 22.40 2.00
N VAL A 157 -0.37 22.87 3.25
CA VAL A 157 0.04 24.22 3.63
C VAL A 157 1.33 24.11 4.41
N ASP A 158 2.37 24.82 3.96
CA ASP A 158 3.71 24.83 4.56
C ASP A 158 4.37 23.45 4.78
N THR A 159 3.85 22.41 4.13
CA THR A 159 4.41 21.04 4.20
C THR A 159 5.63 20.92 3.27
N PRO A 160 6.83 20.60 3.79
CA PRO A 160 8.00 20.42 2.96
C PRO A 160 7.80 19.31 1.92
N GLY A 161 8.09 19.63 0.66
CA GLY A 161 8.00 18.66 -0.43
C GLY A 161 6.57 18.37 -0.89
N ALA A 162 5.61 19.24 -0.56
CA ALA A 162 4.25 19.21 -1.11
C ALA A 162 4.27 19.03 -2.63
N LEU A 163 3.43 18.10 -3.11
CA LEU A 163 3.17 17.91 -4.53
C LEU A 163 2.18 18.97 -5.01
N ALA A 164 2.29 19.35 -6.28
CA ALA A 164 1.29 20.22 -6.91
C ALA A 164 -0.10 19.58 -6.90
N ARG A 165 -0.14 18.25 -7.12
CA ARG A 165 -1.32 17.40 -7.07
C ARG A 165 -0.97 16.11 -6.33
N PRO A 166 -1.83 15.64 -5.41
CA PRO A 166 -1.71 14.30 -4.83
C PRO A 166 -1.71 13.21 -5.90
N ARG A 167 -1.00 12.10 -5.67
CA ARG A 167 -0.87 11.01 -6.64
C ARG A 167 -1.01 9.64 -6.00
N PRO A 168 -1.71 8.68 -6.63
CA PRO A 168 -1.76 7.30 -6.15
C PRO A 168 -0.36 6.67 -6.05
N VAL A 169 -0.08 5.94 -4.97
CA VAL A 169 1.20 5.21 -4.77
C VAL A 169 1.10 3.72 -5.11
N HIS A 170 -0.12 3.21 -5.25
CA HIS A 170 -0.40 1.89 -5.80
C HIS A 170 -1.64 1.96 -6.69
N ARG A 171 -2.04 0.84 -7.28
CA ARG A 171 -3.22 0.75 -8.14
C ARG A 171 -4.21 -0.30 -7.69
N LEU A 172 -5.47 -0.05 -8.01
CA LEU A 172 -6.54 -1.04 -8.11
C LEU A 172 -7.00 -1.12 -9.57
N ASP A 173 -7.52 -2.28 -9.98
CA ASP A 173 -8.12 -2.43 -11.30
C ASP A 173 -9.32 -1.48 -11.46
N GLN A 174 -9.66 -1.12 -12.69
CA GLN A 174 -10.76 -0.19 -12.97
C GLN A 174 -12.08 -0.68 -12.35
N SER A 175 -12.40 -1.97 -12.53
CA SER A 175 -13.58 -2.62 -11.97
C SER A 175 -13.49 -2.92 -10.46
N THR A 176 -12.37 -2.66 -9.80
CA THR A 176 -12.21 -2.97 -8.36
C THR A 176 -12.31 -1.69 -7.55
N GLY A 177 -13.30 -1.59 -6.66
CA GLY A 177 -13.42 -0.47 -5.73
C GLY A 177 -12.66 -0.70 -4.42
N GLY A 178 -12.56 0.35 -3.60
CA GLY A 178 -12.06 0.25 -2.22
C GLY A 178 -10.81 1.09 -1.93
N LEU A 179 -10.16 0.76 -0.81
CA LEU A 179 -9.07 1.55 -0.23
C LEU A 179 -7.84 1.66 -1.14
N LEU A 180 -7.38 2.89 -1.32
CA LEU A 180 -6.27 3.28 -2.18
C LEU A 180 -5.49 4.42 -1.52
N VAL A 181 -4.16 4.31 -1.48
CA VAL A 181 -3.30 5.35 -0.91
C VAL A 181 -2.90 6.37 -1.97
N VAL A 182 -3.02 7.65 -1.62
CA VAL A 182 -2.51 8.80 -2.39
C VAL A 182 -1.46 9.55 -1.58
N ALA A 183 -0.32 9.82 -2.17
CA ALA A 183 0.72 10.68 -1.59
C ALA A 183 0.44 12.14 -1.92
N LYS A 184 0.59 13.01 -0.92
CA LYS A 184 0.46 14.47 -1.04
C LYS A 184 1.82 15.17 -1.03
N THR A 185 2.86 14.51 -0.54
CA THR A 185 4.26 15.00 -0.56
C THR A 185 5.18 14.07 -1.34
N ARG A 186 6.33 14.57 -1.80
CA ARG A 186 7.38 13.75 -2.43
C ARG A 186 7.90 12.66 -1.50
N LEU A 187 8.04 12.98 -0.21
CA LEU A 187 8.45 12.03 0.80
C LEU A 187 7.48 10.85 0.88
N ALA A 188 6.18 11.13 1.00
CA ALA A 188 5.16 10.09 0.99
C ALA A 188 5.13 9.30 -0.31
N ALA A 189 5.28 9.95 -1.47
CA ALA A 189 5.28 9.27 -2.75
C ALA A 189 6.44 8.27 -2.87
N THR A 190 7.62 8.63 -2.36
CA THR A 190 8.81 7.77 -2.37
C THR A 190 8.71 6.64 -1.36
N GLU A 191 8.45 6.94 -0.09
CA GLU A 191 8.48 5.93 0.98
C GLU A 191 7.32 4.94 0.86
N LEU A 192 6.09 5.42 0.61
CA LEU A 192 4.95 4.52 0.42
C LEU A 192 5.09 3.75 -0.91
N GLY A 193 5.55 4.39 -1.98
CA GLY A 193 5.79 3.72 -3.25
C GLY A 193 6.74 2.55 -3.09
N ARG A 194 7.85 2.75 -2.37
CA ARG A 194 8.80 1.69 -2.02
C ARG A 194 8.16 0.61 -1.16
N ALA A 195 7.41 0.96 -0.11
CA ALA A 195 6.76 -0.03 0.75
C ALA A 195 5.80 -0.93 -0.06
N PHE A 196 5.02 -0.35 -0.97
CA PHE A 196 4.16 -1.12 -1.88
C PHE A 196 4.94 -1.99 -2.88
N GLU A 197 6.08 -1.51 -3.39
CA GLU A 197 6.98 -2.29 -4.25
C GLU A 197 7.54 -3.51 -3.50
N ASN A 198 7.93 -3.30 -2.24
CA ASN A 198 8.42 -4.32 -1.31
C ASN A 198 7.31 -5.23 -0.74
N ARG A 199 6.03 -4.93 -1.02
CA ARG A 199 4.86 -5.65 -0.53
C ARG A 199 4.73 -5.66 0.99
N GLU A 200 5.20 -4.60 1.64
CA GLU A 200 5.09 -4.44 3.10
C GLU A 200 3.64 -4.15 3.54
N PRO A 201 2.86 -3.29 2.84
CA PRO A 201 1.45 -3.08 3.18
C PRO A 201 0.60 -4.35 2.98
N ARG A 202 -0.29 -4.61 3.94
CA ARG A 202 -1.24 -5.73 3.88
C ARG A 202 -2.61 -5.21 3.45
N LYS A 203 -3.33 -5.99 2.67
CA LYS A 203 -4.68 -5.64 2.18
C LYS A 203 -5.63 -6.80 2.40
N ARG A 204 -6.86 -6.49 2.83
CA ARG A 204 -7.98 -7.43 2.82
C ARG A 204 -9.01 -6.97 1.81
N TYR A 205 -9.35 -7.89 0.92
CA TYR A 205 -10.42 -7.73 -0.04
C TYR A 205 -11.62 -8.54 0.41
N ARG A 206 -12.81 -8.02 0.13
CA ARG A 206 -14.05 -8.77 0.22
C ARG A 206 -14.55 -9.09 -1.18
N ALA A 207 -14.96 -10.33 -1.39
CA ALA A 207 -15.52 -10.76 -2.66
C ALA A 207 -16.75 -11.65 -2.46
N VAL A 208 -17.66 -11.65 -3.44
CA VAL A 208 -18.74 -12.64 -3.54
C VAL A 208 -18.42 -13.57 -4.70
N LEU A 209 -18.27 -14.85 -4.41
CA LEU A 209 -17.99 -15.90 -5.39
C LEU A 209 -19.29 -16.59 -5.79
N GLY A 210 -19.44 -16.89 -7.08
CA GLY A 210 -20.55 -17.69 -7.61
C GLY A 210 -20.20 -19.17 -7.64
N GLY A 211 -21.01 -19.99 -6.96
CA GLY A 211 -20.93 -21.44 -6.93
C GLY A 211 -20.58 -21.99 -5.55
N SER A 212 -20.71 -23.31 -5.42
CA SER A 212 -20.26 -24.02 -4.21
C SER A 212 -18.75 -24.21 -4.22
N LEU A 213 -18.07 -23.86 -3.12
CA LEU A 213 -16.64 -24.14 -2.90
C LEU A 213 -16.38 -25.60 -2.48
N GLY A 214 -17.14 -26.54 -3.03
CA GLY A 214 -17.18 -27.94 -2.62
C GLY A 214 -16.12 -28.79 -3.32
N GLY A 215 -14.90 -28.80 -2.79
CA GLY A 215 -13.95 -29.91 -3.04
C GLY A 215 -12.48 -29.52 -3.16
N PHE A 216 -12.16 -28.31 -3.60
CA PHE A 216 -10.78 -27.81 -3.69
C PHE A 216 -10.58 -26.70 -2.66
N PHE A 217 -10.49 -27.10 -1.39
CA PHE A 217 -9.91 -26.21 -0.39
C PHE A 217 -8.42 -26.11 -0.74
N GLY A 218 -7.88 -24.89 -0.83
CA GLY A 218 -6.43 -24.73 -0.79
C GLY A 218 -5.86 -25.41 0.47
N VAL A 219 -4.54 -25.41 0.63
CA VAL A 219 -3.96 -25.95 1.86
C VAL A 219 -4.47 -25.10 3.05
N PRO A 220 -5.16 -25.68 4.05
CA PRO A 220 -5.55 -24.94 5.24
C PRO A 220 -4.29 -24.41 5.93
N LEU A 221 -4.28 -23.14 6.33
CA LEU A 221 -3.14 -22.50 6.98
C LEU A 221 -3.12 -22.87 8.46
N VAL A 222 -2.89 -24.15 8.74
CA VAL A 222 -2.73 -24.74 10.08
C VAL A 222 -1.41 -25.47 10.10
N SER A 223 -0.61 -25.24 11.14
CA SER A 223 0.66 -25.94 11.36
C SER A 223 0.45 -27.43 11.63
N ASP A 224 -0.70 -27.76 12.23
CA ASP A 224 -1.16 -29.14 12.42
C ASP A 224 -2.69 -29.17 12.40
N VAL A 225 -3.29 -30.15 11.71
CA VAL A 225 -4.76 -30.28 11.57
C VAL A 225 -5.39 -30.80 12.88
N SER A 226 -4.56 -31.32 13.78
CA SER A 226 -4.91 -31.84 15.11
C SER A 226 -5.24 -30.74 16.14
N ASP A 227 -4.74 -29.52 15.96
CA ASP A 227 -4.94 -28.38 16.88
C ASP A 227 -6.20 -27.55 16.57
N VAL A 228 -6.93 -27.87 15.50
CA VAL A 228 -8.18 -27.19 15.15
C VAL A 228 -9.36 -28.03 15.60
N SER A 229 -10.12 -27.52 16.56
CA SER A 229 -11.31 -28.22 17.05
C SER A 229 -12.30 -28.49 15.91
N PRO A 230 -13.08 -29.60 15.96
CA PRO A 230 -14.13 -29.87 14.97
C PRO A 230 -15.12 -28.70 14.79
N SER A 231 -15.36 -27.92 15.85
CA SER A 231 -16.14 -26.66 15.83
C SER A 231 -15.50 -25.57 14.99
N GLU A 232 -14.19 -25.32 15.11
CA GLU A 232 -13.49 -24.29 14.32
C GLU A 232 -13.38 -24.65 12.84
N ARG A 233 -13.29 -25.96 12.54
CA ARG A 233 -13.37 -26.51 11.19
C ARG A 233 -14.77 -26.32 10.58
N HIS A 234 -15.82 -26.51 11.39
CA HIS A 234 -17.21 -26.31 11.00
C HIS A 234 -17.56 -24.82 10.81
N GLU A 235 -16.95 -23.93 11.60
CA GLU A 235 -17.14 -22.47 11.55
C GLU A 235 -16.35 -21.76 10.43
N ARG A 236 -15.51 -22.47 9.67
CA ARG A 236 -14.70 -21.94 8.55
C ARG A 236 -13.83 -20.72 8.93
N LYS A 237 -13.36 -20.65 10.19
CA LYS A 237 -12.60 -19.51 10.72
C LYS A 237 -11.13 -19.48 10.28
N VAL A 238 -10.60 -20.60 9.77
CA VAL A 238 -9.20 -20.75 9.36
C VAL A 238 -9.01 -20.24 7.92
N PRO A 239 -7.97 -19.43 7.64
CA PRO A 239 -7.62 -19.05 6.28
C PRO A 239 -7.03 -20.24 5.50
N TYR A 240 -7.28 -20.26 4.19
CA TYR A 240 -6.73 -21.20 3.22
C TYR A 240 -5.72 -20.47 2.32
N VAL A 241 -4.76 -21.20 1.75
CA VAL A 241 -3.77 -20.66 0.82
C VAL A 241 -4.02 -21.13 -0.61
N ILE A 242 -4.07 -20.19 -1.55
CA ILE A 242 -3.92 -20.45 -2.98
C ILE A 242 -2.48 -20.08 -3.36
N ASP A 243 -1.65 -21.10 -3.56
CA ASP A 243 -0.31 -20.96 -4.13
C ASP A 243 -0.30 -21.61 -5.51
N THR A 244 -0.77 -20.86 -6.50
CA THR A 244 -0.83 -21.32 -7.89
C THR A 244 -0.27 -20.22 -8.78
N PRO A 245 0.80 -20.50 -9.55
CA PRO A 245 1.41 -19.52 -10.43
C PRO A 245 0.42 -18.96 -11.46
N LEU A 246 0.49 -17.66 -11.69
CA LEU A 246 -0.29 -17.00 -12.74
C LEU A 246 0.66 -16.54 -13.85
N SER A 247 0.44 -17.06 -15.06
CA SER A 247 1.29 -16.75 -16.23
C SER A 247 2.77 -17.06 -15.97
N GLY A 248 3.04 -18.23 -15.35
CA GLY A 248 4.39 -18.70 -15.03
C GLY A 248 5.09 -17.98 -13.86
N LYS A 249 4.42 -17.04 -13.19
CA LYS A 249 5.00 -16.28 -12.07
C LYS A 249 4.40 -16.71 -10.73
N PRO A 250 5.22 -16.85 -9.66
CA PRO A 250 4.71 -17.14 -8.31
C PRO A 250 3.62 -16.16 -7.89
N CYS A 251 2.55 -16.72 -7.30
CA CYS A 251 1.32 -15.99 -7.03
C CYS A 251 0.56 -16.61 -5.86
N VAL A 252 0.51 -15.90 -4.74
CA VAL A 252 -0.02 -16.40 -3.46
C VAL A 252 -1.14 -15.51 -2.95
N THR A 253 -2.27 -16.13 -2.56
CA THR A 253 -3.42 -15.46 -1.94
C THR A 253 -3.90 -16.29 -0.76
N GLU A 254 -3.97 -15.69 0.42
CA GLU A 254 -4.73 -16.26 1.54
C GLU A 254 -6.20 -15.87 1.41
N TRP A 255 -7.13 -16.71 1.84
CA TRP A 255 -8.55 -16.40 1.79
C TRP A 255 -9.34 -17.16 2.84
N ARG A 256 -10.53 -16.67 3.19
CA ARG A 256 -11.41 -17.29 4.19
C ARG A 256 -12.87 -17.10 3.82
N VAL A 257 -13.69 -18.11 4.07
CA VAL A 257 -15.16 -18.00 3.94
C VAL A 257 -15.72 -17.18 5.10
N VAL A 258 -16.46 -16.13 4.78
CA VAL A 258 -17.17 -15.29 5.75
C VAL A 258 -18.62 -15.77 5.91
N ARG A 259 -19.28 -16.06 4.80
CA ARG A 259 -20.66 -16.55 4.76
C ARG A 259 -20.88 -17.35 3.48
N ASP A 260 -21.74 -18.35 3.56
CA ASP A 260 -22.16 -19.16 2.42
C ASP A 260 -23.69 -19.25 2.42
N ALA A 261 -24.31 -19.07 1.26
CA ALA A 261 -25.77 -19.06 1.14
C ALA A 261 -26.23 -19.69 -0.18
N PRO A 262 -27.39 -20.39 -0.20
CA PRO A 262 -28.05 -20.73 -1.45
C PRO A 262 -28.50 -19.45 -2.17
N CYS A 263 -28.57 -19.49 -3.49
CA CYS A 263 -29.14 -18.42 -4.29
C CYS A 263 -29.91 -18.97 -5.48
N ASP A 264 -30.96 -18.27 -5.90
CA ASP A 264 -31.62 -18.54 -7.16
C ASP A 264 -30.75 -18.06 -8.33
N GLY A 265 -30.61 -18.89 -9.36
CA GLY A 265 -29.88 -18.54 -10.58
C GLY A 265 -28.73 -19.49 -10.91
N ARG A 266 -27.86 -19.06 -11.84
CA ARG A 266 -26.84 -19.90 -12.51
C ARG A 266 -25.92 -20.66 -11.54
N TYR A 267 -25.64 -20.09 -10.38
CA TYR A 267 -24.62 -20.60 -9.48
C TYR A 267 -25.14 -21.49 -8.36
N GLU A 268 -26.46 -21.54 -8.12
CA GLU A 268 -27.15 -22.25 -7.01
C GLU A 268 -26.73 -21.85 -5.59
N ARG A 269 -25.51 -21.31 -5.42
CA ARG A 269 -24.93 -20.80 -4.19
C ARG A 269 -24.04 -19.59 -4.46
N VAL A 270 -23.90 -18.76 -3.44
CA VAL A 270 -22.92 -17.67 -3.38
C VAL A 270 -22.15 -17.74 -2.06
N THR A 271 -20.86 -17.44 -2.14
CA THR A 271 -19.98 -17.40 -0.96
C THR A 271 -19.35 -16.02 -0.82
N LEU A 272 -19.58 -15.38 0.33
CA LEU A 272 -18.84 -14.19 0.75
C LEU A 272 -17.49 -14.62 1.31
N VAL A 273 -16.40 -14.05 0.79
CA VAL A 273 -15.04 -14.39 1.20
C VAL A 273 -14.21 -13.15 1.53
N ASP A 274 -13.29 -13.30 2.48
CA ASP A 274 -12.14 -12.41 2.65
C ASP A 274 -10.95 -12.96 1.85
N MET A 275 -10.17 -12.10 1.22
CA MET A 275 -8.96 -12.47 0.47
C MET A 275 -7.80 -11.52 0.79
N TRP A 276 -6.61 -12.05 1.05
CA TRP A 276 -5.37 -11.34 1.33
C TRP A 276 -4.29 -11.71 0.30
N PRO A 277 -4.12 -10.92 -0.77
CA PRO A 277 -3.07 -11.18 -1.74
C PRO A 277 -1.69 -10.92 -1.14
N LYS A 278 -0.79 -11.92 -1.19
CA LYS A 278 0.62 -11.79 -0.79
C LYS A 278 1.53 -11.40 -1.95
N THR A 279 1.02 -11.52 -3.17
CA THR A 279 1.64 -11.05 -4.41
C THR A 279 0.75 -10.03 -5.10
N GLY A 280 1.28 -9.31 -6.09
CA GLY A 280 0.55 -8.29 -6.85
C GLY A 280 0.47 -8.60 -8.35
N ARG A 281 -0.08 -9.74 -8.75
CA ARG A 281 -0.25 -10.08 -10.19
C ARG A 281 -1.51 -9.44 -10.77
N THR A 282 -1.48 -9.17 -12.08
CA THR A 282 -2.63 -8.61 -12.80
C THR A 282 -3.87 -9.48 -12.62
N HIS A 283 -4.96 -8.89 -12.12
CA HIS A 283 -6.23 -9.57 -11.83
C HIS A 283 -6.10 -10.80 -10.91
N GLN A 284 -5.10 -10.83 -10.03
CA GLN A 284 -4.76 -12.00 -9.22
C GLN A 284 -5.96 -12.66 -8.53
N LEU A 285 -6.73 -11.90 -7.75
CA LEU A 285 -7.86 -12.44 -6.97
C LEU A 285 -8.95 -13.00 -7.87
N ARG A 286 -9.26 -12.29 -8.96
CA ARG A 286 -10.25 -12.68 -9.97
C ARG A 286 -9.86 -14.00 -10.65
N ARG A 287 -8.59 -14.11 -11.03
CA ARG A 287 -8.02 -15.32 -11.67
C ARG A 287 -7.95 -16.49 -10.70
N HIS A 288 -7.47 -16.29 -9.47
CA HIS A 288 -7.47 -17.33 -8.44
C HIS A 288 -8.89 -17.84 -8.15
N ALA A 289 -9.88 -16.93 -8.06
CA ALA A 289 -11.28 -17.32 -7.89
C ALA A 289 -11.81 -18.17 -9.05
N ALA A 290 -11.61 -17.72 -10.29
CA ALA A 290 -12.16 -18.40 -11.47
C ALA A 290 -11.37 -19.67 -11.88
N GLU A 291 -10.04 -19.59 -11.94
CA GLU A 291 -9.17 -20.64 -12.47
C GLU A 291 -8.84 -21.70 -11.40
N THR A 292 -8.62 -21.29 -10.14
CA THR A 292 -8.20 -22.20 -9.06
C THR A 292 -9.38 -22.68 -8.22
N LEU A 293 -10.19 -21.76 -7.68
CA LEU A 293 -11.35 -22.12 -6.87
C LEU A 293 -12.54 -22.61 -7.70
N ARG A 294 -12.50 -22.41 -9.03
CA ARG A 294 -13.61 -22.70 -9.97
C ARG A 294 -14.91 -22.00 -9.57
N ALA A 295 -14.81 -20.89 -8.86
CA ALA A 295 -15.91 -20.09 -8.35
C ALA A 295 -15.61 -18.61 -8.67
N PRO A 296 -15.93 -18.13 -9.89
CA PRO A 296 -15.60 -16.78 -10.31
C PRO A 296 -16.30 -15.74 -9.43
N ILE A 297 -15.68 -14.57 -9.30
CA ILE A 297 -16.29 -13.43 -8.60
C ILE A 297 -17.55 -13.00 -9.35
N LEU A 298 -18.65 -12.75 -8.64
CA LEU A 298 -19.89 -12.25 -9.24
C LEU A 298 -19.64 -10.92 -9.98
N GLY A 299 -20.25 -10.79 -11.16
CA GLY A 299 -20.05 -9.64 -12.05
C GLY A 299 -18.73 -9.64 -12.83
N ASP A 300 -17.90 -10.68 -12.68
CA ASP A 300 -16.66 -10.80 -13.47
C ASP A 300 -16.90 -11.31 -14.89
N ALA A 301 -17.31 -10.43 -15.80
CA ALA A 301 -17.57 -10.78 -17.20
C ALA A 301 -16.35 -11.38 -17.94
N ARG A 302 -15.12 -11.11 -17.45
CA ARG A 302 -13.88 -11.59 -18.09
C ARG A 302 -13.59 -13.04 -17.72
N TYR A 303 -13.72 -13.38 -16.44
CA TYR A 303 -13.28 -14.69 -15.92
C TYR A 303 -14.44 -15.65 -15.58
N ALA A 304 -15.70 -15.19 -15.55
CA ALA A 304 -16.87 -16.04 -15.34
C ALA A 304 -17.28 -16.89 -16.56
N ARG A 305 -16.41 -16.98 -17.58
CA ARG A 305 -16.67 -17.72 -18.83
C ARG A 305 -16.57 -19.23 -18.57
N ARG A 306 -17.71 -19.90 -18.64
CA ARG A 306 -17.84 -21.34 -18.90
C ARG A 306 -18.75 -21.43 -20.12
N ASP A 307 -18.29 -22.12 -21.17
CA ASP A 307 -19.05 -22.45 -22.39
C ASP A 307 -19.13 -21.41 -23.51
N GLY A 308 -18.15 -20.50 -23.62
CA GLY A 308 -17.96 -19.66 -24.82
C GLY A 308 -19.01 -18.56 -25.07
N LYS A 309 -20.09 -18.51 -24.27
CA LYS A 309 -21.05 -17.40 -24.26
C LYS A 309 -20.59 -16.33 -23.28
N GLU A 310 -20.63 -15.07 -23.71
CA GLU A 310 -20.39 -13.94 -22.80
C GLU A 310 -21.43 -13.99 -21.68
N ALA A 311 -20.95 -14.04 -20.42
CA ALA A 311 -21.82 -13.67 -19.32
C ALA A 311 -22.11 -12.19 -19.50
N ALA A 312 -23.41 -11.82 -19.59
CA ALA A 312 -23.80 -10.43 -19.63
C ALA A 312 -23.13 -9.69 -18.46
N ALA A 313 -22.61 -8.49 -18.73
CA ALA A 313 -22.11 -7.64 -17.67
C ALA A 313 -23.23 -7.49 -16.62
N ASN A 314 -22.94 -7.83 -15.37
CA ASN A 314 -23.89 -7.61 -14.30
C ASN A 314 -24.06 -6.09 -14.13
N GLU A 315 -25.30 -5.60 -14.08
CA GLU A 315 -25.59 -4.17 -13.86
C GLU A 315 -24.95 -3.66 -12.56
N ASP A 316 -24.79 -4.54 -11.56
CA ASP A 316 -24.18 -4.23 -10.27
C ASP A 316 -22.64 -4.26 -10.25
N GLY A 317 -22.00 -4.53 -11.38
CA GLY A 317 -20.54 -4.59 -11.51
C GLY A 317 -19.90 -5.77 -10.77
N LEU A 318 -18.58 -5.71 -10.61
CA LEU A 318 -17.73 -6.71 -9.96
C LEU A 318 -17.88 -6.68 -8.44
N PHE A 319 -18.22 -7.80 -7.83
CA PHE A 319 -18.29 -7.96 -6.38
C PHE A 319 -16.90 -8.23 -5.78
N LEU A 320 -16.00 -7.26 -5.92
CA LEU A 320 -14.65 -7.27 -5.33
C LEU A 320 -14.30 -5.87 -4.79
N TRP A 321 -13.97 -5.79 -3.50
CA TRP A 321 -13.72 -4.51 -2.83
C TRP A 321 -12.55 -4.59 -1.86
N ALA A 322 -11.63 -3.62 -1.90
CA ALA A 322 -10.57 -3.47 -0.90
C ALA A 322 -11.15 -2.81 0.37
N VAL A 323 -11.49 -3.62 1.37
CA VAL A 323 -12.21 -3.19 2.59
C VAL A 323 -11.28 -2.83 3.74
N GLU A 324 -10.02 -3.29 3.70
CA GLU A 324 -9.06 -3.00 4.75
C GLU A 324 -7.63 -2.88 4.21
N LEU A 325 -6.90 -1.92 4.75
CA LEU A 325 -5.52 -1.62 4.40
C LEU A 325 -4.70 -1.45 5.69
N PHE A 326 -3.54 -2.08 5.70
CA PHE A 326 -2.54 -1.95 6.75
C PHE A 326 -1.27 -1.40 6.12
N VAL A 327 -0.79 -0.27 6.62
CA VAL A 327 0.46 0.34 6.15
C VAL A 327 1.41 0.44 7.35
N PRO A 328 2.64 -0.06 7.25
CA PRO A 328 3.56 -0.02 8.38
C PRO A 328 3.97 1.44 8.65
N VAL A 329 4.04 1.83 9.93
CA VAL A 329 4.43 3.19 10.33
C VAL A 329 5.87 3.50 9.92
N SER A 330 6.72 2.48 9.79
CA SER A 330 8.08 2.62 9.23
C SER A 330 8.10 3.16 7.79
N ALA A 331 7.02 3.00 7.02
CA ALA A 331 6.85 3.60 5.69
C ALA A 331 6.28 5.03 5.75
N MET A 332 6.06 5.58 6.96
CA MET A 332 5.53 6.91 7.23
C MET A 332 6.44 7.69 8.17
N PRO A 333 7.71 7.94 7.80
CA PRO A 333 8.70 8.55 8.70
C PRO A 333 8.31 9.95 9.20
N TRP A 334 7.36 10.64 8.56
CA TRP A 334 6.82 11.92 9.02
C TRP A 334 5.94 11.82 10.27
N LEU A 335 5.45 10.64 10.62
CA LEU A 335 4.63 10.43 11.82
C LEU A 335 5.46 10.39 13.11
N GLY A 336 6.79 10.28 13.01
CA GLY A 336 7.67 10.07 14.15
C GLY A 336 7.56 8.66 14.76
N PRO A 337 8.28 8.40 15.87
CA PRO A 337 8.38 7.06 16.46
C PRO A 337 7.10 6.57 17.15
N GLU A 338 6.27 7.49 17.67
CA GLU A 338 5.03 7.15 18.37
C GLU A 338 3.86 8.03 17.88
N PRO A 339 3.21 7.69 16.76
CA PRO A 339 2.01 8.39 16.34
C PRO A 339 0.89 8.16 17.35
N GLU A 340 0.50 9.21 18.07
CA GLU A 340 -0.65 9.16 18.97
C GLU A 340 -1.89 8.66 18.22
N ASN A 341 -2.67 7.79 18.86
CA ASN A 341 -4.05 7.52 18.45
C ASN A 341 -4.86 8.80 18.73
N LYS A 342 -4.74 9.79 17.86
CA LYS A 342 -5.74 10.85 17.80
C LYS A 342 -7.02 10.14 17.40
N LYS A 343 -7.96 10.03 18.35
CA LYS A 343 -9.36 9.78 18.01
C LYS A 343 -9.79 10.94 17.13
N GLU A 344 -9.48 10.87 15.83
CA GLU A 344 -10.18 11.66 14.86
C GLU A 344 -11.60 11.13 14.88
N THR A 345 -12.45 11.81 15.65
CA THR A 345 -13.89 11.70 15.48
C THR A 345 -14.12 11.88 13.99
N PRO A 346 -14.65 10.88 13.26
CA PRO A 346 -14.95 11.07 11.85
C PRO A 346 -15.78 12.34 11.78
N ARG A 347 -15.29 13.37 11.07
CA ARG A 347 -16.12 14.55 10.87
C ARG A 347 -17.43 14.06 10.26
N SER A 348 -18.51 14.16 11.03
CA SER A 348 -19.82 14.48 10.49
C SER A 348 -19.64 15.78 9.70
N GLY A 349 -19.24 15.67 8.44
CA GLY A 349 -18.71 16.86 7.76
C GLY A 349 -18.21 16.67 6.33
N SER A 350 -18.45 15.52 5.69
CA SER A 350 -19.07 15.64 4.37
C SER A 350 -20.55 15.39 4.59
N GLU A 351 -21.27 16.37 5.16
CA GLU A 351 -22.67 16.45 4.81
C GLU A 351 -22.70 16.46 3.28
N ASN A 352 -23.36 15.46 2.71
CA ASN A 352 -23.76 15.55 1.33
C ASN A 352 -24.44 16.92 1.13
N ALA A 353 -24.38 17.50 -0.06
CA ALA A 353 -25.40 18.46 -0.49
C ALA A 353 -26.84 17.87 -0.45
N VAL A 354 -27.00 16.63 0.05
CA VAL A 354 -28.17 15.73 0.05
C VAL A 354 -28.28 14.90 1.36
N GLY A 355 -27.64 15.26 2.47
CA GLY A 355 -27.83 14.61 3.79
C GLY A 355 -27.52 13.10 4.01
N GLU A 356 -26.99 12.30 3.07
CA GLU A 356 -26.69 10.86 3.34
C GLU A 356 -25.38 10.65 4.13
N LYS A 357 -25.42 9.69 5.08
CA LYS A 357 -24.25 9.24 5.85
C LYS A 357 -23.38 8.30 5.00
N GLY A 358 -22.11 8.64 4.82
CA GLY A 358 -21.13 7.76 4.18
C GLY A 358 -20.83 6.49 5.01
N PRO A 359 -20.12 5.49 4.42
CA PRO A 359 -19.79 4.24 5.10
C PRO A 359 -18.97 4.50 6.38
N ARG A 360 -19.15 3.66 7.42
CA ARG A 360 -18.35 3.77 8.64
C ARG A 360 -16.90 3.46 8.30
N ARG A 361 -16.00 4.12 9.04
CA ARG A 361 -14.56 4.06 8.83
C ARG A 361 -13.89 3.90 10.18
N ASP A 362 -13.04 2.90 10.30
CA ASP A 362 -12.25 2.67 11.48
C ASP A 362 -10.78 2.92 11.12
N VAL A 363 -10.17 3.89 11.79
CA VAL A 363 -8.75 4.21 11.66
C VAL A 363 -8.09 4.03 13.01
N LEU A 364 -7.07 3.19 13.08
CA LEU A 364 -6.37 2.85 14.31
C LEU A 364 -4.88 2.65 14.05
N PHE A 365 -4.03 3.15 14.95
CA PHE A 365 -2.65 2.70 15.07
C PHE A 365 -2.56 1.59 16.11
N TYR A 366 -1.89 0.50 15.77
CA TYR A 366 -1.67 -0.62 16.69
C TYR A 366 -0.32 -1.30 16.42
N ASP A 367 0.21 -1.97 17.45
CA ASP A 367 1.40 -2.82 17.35
C ASP A 367 0.95 -4.27 17.16
N ASP A 368 1.58 -4.99 16.22
CA ASP A 368 1.37 -6.43 16.07
C ASP A 368 2.25 -7.24 17.04
N ASP A 369 2.08 -8.57 17.03
CA ASP A 369 2.81 -9.48 17.91
C ASP A 369 4.34 -9.45 17.73
N GLU A 370 4.83 -8.86 16.63
CA GLU A 370 6.26 -8.65 16.35
C GLU A 370 6.72 -7.24 16.74
N ASN A 371 5.93 -6.49 17.53
CA ASN A 371 6.15 -5.08 17.89
C ASN A 371 6.28 -4.14 16.67
N LYS A 372 5.68 -4.51 15.52
CA LYS A 372 5.61 -3.60 14.37
C LYS A 372 4.36 -2.77 14.47
N ARG A 373 4.52 -1.45 14.34
CA ARG A 373 3.41 -0.51 14.36
C ARG A 373 2.78 -0.33 12.99
N TRP A 374 1.46 -0.35 12.93
CA TRP A 374 0.66 -0.26 11.70
C TRP A 374 -0.39 0.84 11.77
N LEU A 375 -0.57 1.57 10.67
CA LEU A 375 -1.83 2.26 10.37
C LEU A 375 -2.81 1.24 9.78
N ARG A 376 -3.93 1.02 10.46
CA ARG A 376 -5.07 0.24 9.95
C ARG A 376 -6.18 1.19 9.51
N VAL A 377 -6.60 1.07 8.26
CA VAL A 377 -7.79 1.75 7.73
C VAL A 377 -8.77 0.68 7.27
N ARG A 378 -9.99 0.72 7.80
CA ARG A 378 -11.09 -0.17 7.42
C ARG A 378 -12.31 0.65 7.01
N VAL A 379 -13.01 0.15 6.00
CA VAL A 379 -14.33 0.65 5.58
C VAL A 379 -15.34 -0.49 5.57
N ASP A 380 -16.61 -0.14 5.71
CA ASP A 380 -17.71 -1.08 5.51
C ASP A 380 -17.76 -1.61 4.07
N ASP A 381 -18.40 -2.76 3.92
CA ASP A 381 -18.72 -3.33 2.61
C ASP A 381 -19.67 -2.36 1.87
N PRO A 382 -19.50 -2.15 0.55
CA PRO A 382 -20.40 -1.27 -0.18
C PRO A 382 -21.83 -1.87 -0.19
N PRO A 383 -22.89 -1.03 -0.26
CA PRO A 383 -24.28 -1.48 -0.07
C PRO A 383 -24.70 -2.67 -0.95
N LYS A 384 -24.09 -2.82 -2.13
CA LYS A 384 -24.37 -3.95 -3.02
C LYS A 384 -24.04 -5.32 -2.43
N PHE A 385 -23.16 -5.43 -1.45
CA PHE A 385 -22.83 -6.71 -0.80
C PHE A 385 -23.88 -7.15 0.24
N ALA A 386 -24.81 -6.26 0.61
CA ALA A 386 -25.91 -6.56 1.52
C ALA A 386 -27.19 -7.02 0.79
N ARG A 387 -27.28 -6.75 -0.52
CA ARG A 387 -28.31 -7.31 -1.41
C ARG A 387 -27.94 -8.76 -1.71
#